data_AF-A0AAD3HC22-F1
#
_entry.id   AF-A0AAD3HC22-F1
#
_cell.length_a   1.000
_cell.length_b   1.000
_cell.length_c   1.000
_cell.angle_alpha   90.00
_cell.angle_beta   90.00
_cell.angle_gamma   90.00
#
_symmetry.space_group_name_H-M   'P 1'
#
loop_
_entity.id
_entity.type
_entity.pdbx_description
1 polymer ?
#
loop_
_entity_poly.entity_id
_entity_poly.type
_entity_poly.pdbx_seq_one_letter_code
_entity_poly.pdbx_strand_id
1 'polypeptide(L)'
;MKRLLTTSATSNGLRRVVVTGIGAQTPLGNTFDSTWNTLVSTDITPEKGITTLEEALLIQNLPQDVLDRDLKNAKLIPSQVAAPVRDVPYDVRTSRFVQFALHAAREAIEASNLSDHLGLNSQEDISDDVLYNRTRTGTCIASGMSSIREVVSNQDIMESKNSIRRISPHFVPKILCNAPSSRVSLDLHLHGPNLAPSTACAAGAHAIGEAFRSIQYGDADVMIAGGTEACIDPLSMAGFCRLKALSTKYNDNPIASSRPFDKDRDGFVMGEGCAIIILEELDHALERGAPILCEISGYGVSGDAYHVTSPDPDGKGAERAMQMALQRARVKPSQVDYLNAHATSTPMGDEIEERVVKRLLCDKAVDRESALHISSTKGATGHLLGAAGALESAFTINALATNLVPHTRNLYLDDPNAQENFHHVVDAPFEKQIDVAINNSFGFGGTNASLVFSRFNSKSL
;
A
#
# COMPACT_ATOMS: atom_id res chain seq x y z
N MET A 1 39.26 -15.42 -17.25
CA MET A 1 38.33 -14.97 -16.20
C MET A 1 37.26 -16.04 -16.00
N LYS A 2 37.36 -16.85 -14.95
CA LYS A 2 36.26 -17.73 -14.53
C LYS A 2 35.19 -16.82 -13.91
N ARG A 3 34.03 -16.67 -14.56
CA ARG A 3 32.82 -16.16 -13.90
C ARG A 3 32.46 -17.19 -12.83
N LEU A 4 32.76 -16.87 -11.57
CA LEU A 4 32.27 -17.63 -10.42
C LEU A 4 30.78 -17.33 -10.32
N LEU A 5 29.94 -18.33 -10.56
CA LEU A 5 28.51 -18.26 -10.30
C LEU A 5 28.33 -18.45 -8.78
N THR A 6 27.94 -17.38 -8.08
CA THR A 6 27.51 -17.44 -6.68
C THR A 6 26.10 -18.02 -6.59
N THR A 7 25.80 -18.68 -5.48
CA THR A 7 24.58 -19.44 -5.19
C THR A 7 23.35 -18.58 -4.84
N SER A 8 23.47 -17.26 -4.88
CA SER A 8 22.42 -16.30 -4.52
C SER A 8 21.59 -15.80 -5.70
N ALA A 9 22.06 -16.04 -6.93
CA ALA A 9 21.28 -15.75 -8.12
C ALA A 9 20.15 -16.78 -8.27
N THR A 10 18.95 -16.31 -8.54
CA THR A 10 17.90 -17.17 -9.11
C THR A 10 18.43 -17.84 -10.37
N SER A 11 17.91 -19.01 -10.76
CA SER A 11 18.49 -19.77 -11.89
C SER A 11 18.50 -19.07 -13.27
N ASN A 12 17.93 -17.87 -13.41
CA ASN A 12 18.10 -17.02 -14.60
C ASN A 12 19.21 -15.94 -14.46
N GLY A 13 19.95 -15.94 -13.36
CA GLY A 13 21.03 -15.01 -13.05
C GLY A 13 20.60 -13.74 -12.30
N LEU A 14 19.32 -13.54 -11.97
CA LEU A 14 18.86 -12.36 -11.22
C LEU A 14 19.08 -12.52 -9.72
N ARG A 15 19.43 -11.42 -9.04
CA ARG A 15 19.61 -11.38 -7.58
C ARG A 15 18.30 -11.66 -6.85
N ARG A 16 18.37 -12.34 -5.70
CA ARG A 16 17.21 -12.57 -4.81
C ARG A 16 16.99 -11.34 -3.93
N VAL A 17 15.73 -11.08 -3.60
CA VAL A 17 15.34 -9.86 -2.89
C VAL A 17 14.43 -10.20 -1.71
N VAL A 18 14.83 -9.76 -0.53
CA VAL A 18 14.14 -10.00 0.72
C VAL A 18 13.53 -8.73 1.28
N VAL A 19 12.55 -8.90 2.17
CA VAL A 19 11.99 -7.81 2.98
C VAL A 19 12.66 -7.82 4.34
N THR A 20 13.26 -6.69 4.73
CA THR A 20 13.97 -6.57 6.00
C THR A 20 13.32 -5.62 7.00
N GLY A 21 12.40 -4.75 6.58
CA GLY A 21 11.68 -3.86 7.50
C GLY A 21 10.39 -3.32 6.93
N ILE A 22 9.47 -2.93 7.81
CA ILE A 22 8.15 -2.37 7.49
C ILE A 22 7.89 -1.18 8.42
N GLY A 23 7.31 -0.11 7.88
CA GLY A 23 6.76 0.99 8.66
C GLY A 23 5.48 1.54 8.02
N ALA A 24 4.59 2.10 8.82
CA ALA A 24 3.27 2.52 8.35
C ALA A 24 2.67 3.68 9.16
N GLN A 25 1.85 4.47 8.47
CA GLN A 25 1.00 5.51 9.04
C GLN A 25 -0.41 5.30 8.49
N THR A 26 -1.39 4.91 9.31
CA THR A 26 -2.67 4.43 8.80
C THR A 26 -3.86 4.93 9.63
N PRO A 27 -5.10 4.73 9.15
CA PRO A 27 -6.31 4.97 9.94
C PRO A 27 -6.38 4.15 11.24
N LEU A 28 -5.68 3.01 11.29
CA LEU A 28 -5.73 2.08 12.41
C LEU A 28 -4.65 2.37 13.47
N GLY A 29 -3.57 3.05 13.09
CA GLY A 29 -2.44 3.34 13.97
C GLY A 29 -1.31 4.11 13.27
N ASN A 30 -0.48 4.77 14.07
CA ASN A 30 0.67 5.57 13.61
C ASN A 30 1.98 4.76 13.57
N THR A 31 1.90 3.44 13.70
CA THR A 31 3.02 2.50 13.51
C THR A 31 2.46 1.25 12.84
N PHE A 32 3.32 0.43 12.22
CA PHE A 32 2.91 -0.84 11.65
C PHE A 32 2.38 -1.80 12.71
N ASP A 33 3.05 -1.91 13.87
CA ASP A 33 2.60 -2.78 14.95
C ASP A 33 1.21 -2.39 15.50
N SER A 34 0.99 -1.09 15.74
CA SER A 34 -0.32 -0.61 16.22
C SER A 34 -1.41 -0.78 15.15
N THR A 35 -1.05 -0.61 13.87
CA THR A 35 -1.93 -0.88 12.73
C THR A 35 -2.31 -2.36 12.68
N TRP A 36 -1.33 -3.28 12.71
CA TRP A 36 -1.55 -4.71 12.61
C TRP A 36 -2.43 -5.23 13.75
N ASN A 37 -2.10 -4.86 14.99
CA ASN A 37 -2.85 -5.27 16.17
C ASN A 37 -4.32 -4.81 16.11
N THR A 38 -4.57 -3.63 15.53
CA THR A 38 -5.94 -3.12 15.32
C THR A 38 -6.62 -3.78 14.12
N LEU A 39 -5.89 -4.14 13.06
CA LEU A 39 -6.44 -4.85 11.90
C LEU A 39 -6.98 -6.23 12.29
N VAL A 40 -6.23 -6.96 13.12
CA VAL A 40 -6.57 -8.32 13.54
C VAL A 40 -7.45 -8.38 14.79
N SER A 41 -7.71 -7.25 15.46
CA SER A 41 -8.74 -7.22 16.51
C SER A 41 -10.13 -7.44 15.90
N THR A 42 -11.09 -7.92 16.68
CA THR A 42 -12.51 -7.94 16.26
C THR A 42 -13.18 -6.58 16.47
N ASP A 43 -12.70 -5.80 17.45
CA ASP A 43 -13.24 -4.48 17.80
C ASP A 43 -12.41 -3.36 17.15
N ILE A 44 -13.02 -2.63 16.22
CA ILE A 44 -12.54 -1.34 15.72
C ILE A 44 -13.52 -0.27 16.16
N THR A 45 -13.01 0.77 16.82
CA THR A 45 -13.80 1.93 17.22
C THR A 45 -13.89 2.94 16.07
N PRO A 46 -14.89 3.84 16.03
CA PRO A 46 -14.96 4.89 15.01
C PRO A 46 -13.66 5.71 14.91
N GLU A 47 -12.95 5.91 16.02
CA GLU A 47 -11.69 6.65 16.09
C GLU A 47 -10.54 5.97 15.32
N LYS A 48 -10.64 4.66 15.08
CA LYS A 48 -9.65 3.84 14.37
C LYS A 48 -10.28 3.06 13.21
N GLY A 49 -11.38 3.58 12.66
CA GLY A 49 -12.19 2.88 11.67
C GLY A 49 -12.73 3.85 10.62
N ILE A 50 -14.02 3.73 10.30
CA ILE A 50 -14.68 4.60 9.31
C ILE A 50 -15.57 5.60 10.06
N THR A 51 -15.50 6.87 9.67
CA THR A 51 -16.09 8.04 10.33
C THR A 51 -16.66 9.00 9.30
N THR A 52 -17.38 10.04 9.74
CA THR A 52 -17.88 11.07 8.84
C THR A 52 -16.74 11.95 8.31
N LEU A 53 -16.93 12.55 7.14
CA LEU A 53 -15.95 13.50 6.59
C LEU A 53 -15.73 14.70 7.52
N GLU A 54 -16.78 15.16 8.20
CA GLU A 54 -16.70 16.28 9.15
C GLU A 54 -15.81 15.94 10.35
N GLU A 55 -16.02 14.77 10.97
CA GLU A 55 -15.18 14.27 12.07
C GLU A 55 -13.73 14.06 11.62
N ALA A 56 -13.50 13.52 10.42
CA ALA A 56 -12.16 13.36 9.87
C ALA A 56 -11.44 14.70 9.70
N LEU A 57 -12.10 15.73 9.19
CA LEU A 57 -11.49 17.06 8.99
C LEU A 57 -11.06 17.70 10.32
N LEU A 58 -11.81 17.48 11.40
CA LEU A 58 -11.48 17.99 12.74
C LEU A 58 -10.21 17.38 13.33
N ILE A 59 -9.77 16.21 12.85
CA ILE A 59 -8.58 15.50 13.33
C ILE A 59 -7.30 15.92 12.58
N GLN A 60 -7.42 16.52 11.38
CA GLN A 60 -6.28 16.80 10.50
C GLN A 60 -5.38 18.00 10.92
N ASN A 61 -5.62 18.63 12.06
CA ASN A 61 -4.84 19.78 12.57
C ASN A 61 -4.68 20.93 11.55
N LEU A 62 -5.74 21.23 10.79
CA LEU A 62 -5.70 22.21 9.71
C LEU A 62 -5.69 23.66 10.23
N PRO A 63 -5.11 24.63 9.48
CA PRO A 63 -5.34 26.05 9.73
C PRO A 63 -6.83 26.38 9.76
N GLN A 64 -7.25 27.29 10.64
CA GLN A 64 -8.67 27.55 10.90
C GLN A 64 -9.45 27.96 9.64
N ASP A 65 -8.87 28.81 8.80
CA ASP A 65 -9.48 29.27 7.55
C ASP A 65 -9.67 28.12 6.54
N VAL A 66 -8.70 27.21 6.47
CA VAL A 66 -8.78 26.00 5.64
C VAL A 66 -9.84 25.04 6.20
N LEU A 67 -9.87 24.84 7.53
CA LEU A 67 -10.83 23.98 8.20
C LEU A 67 -12.26 24.48 8.00
N ASP A 68 -12.52 25.77 8.19
CA ASP A 68 -13.84 26.38 8.03
C ASP A 68 -14.39 26.21 6.61
N ARG A 69 -13.55 26.46 5.60
CA ARG A 69 -13.88 26.23 4.19
C ARG A 69 -14.23 24.77 3.94
N ASP A 70 -13.42 23.87 4.46
CA ASP A 70 -13.57 22.45 4.21
C ASP A 70 -14.81 21.85 4.89
N LEU A 71 -15.07 22.21 6.15
CA LEU A 71 -16.28 21.81 6.87
C LEU A 71 -17.55 22.32 6.19
N LYS A 72 -17.52 23.54 5.63
CA LYS A 72 -18.64 24.06 4.84
C LYS A 72 -18.92 23.17 3.62
N ASN A 73 -17.88 22.73 2.92
CA ASN A 73 -18.01 21.91 1.71
C ASN A 73 -18.32 20.44 2.01
N ALA A 74 -17.83 19.90 3.13
CA ALA A 74 -18.07 18.52 3.55
C ALA A 74 -19.58 18.19 3.67
N LYS A 75 -20.39 19.16 4.12
CA LYS A 75 -21.85 19.05 4.23
C LYS A 75 -22.56 18.77 2.90
N LEU A 76 -21.90 18.99 1.77
CA LEU A 76 -22.44 18.76 0.43
C LEU A 76 -22.16 17.36 -0.09
N ILE A 77 -21.44 16.53 0.68
CA ILE A 77 -20.86 15.27 0.22
C ILE A 77 -21.49 14.13 1.02
N PRO A 78 -22.36 13.31 0.41
CA PRO A 78 -23.05 12.22 1.11
C PRO A 78 -22.19 10.96 1.15
N SER A 79 -21.00 11.03 1.77
CA SER A 79 -20.06 9.92 1.89
C SER A 79 -19.23 10.01 3.17
N GLN A 80 -18.87 8.83 3.69
CA GLN A 80 -17.93 8.62 4.79
C GLN A 80 -16.49 8.38 4.31
N VAL A 81 -15.54 8.42 5.25
CA VAL A 81 -14.10 8.20 5.04
C VAL A 81 -13.51 7.35 6.16
N ALA A 82 -12.39 6.66 5.89
CA ALA A 82 -11.59 6.11 6.97
C ALA A 82 -11.03 7.24 7.84
N ALA A 83 -10.83 6.96 9.13
CA ALA A 83 -10.24 7.90 10.06
C ALA A 83 -8.88 8.36 9.52
N PRO A 84 -8.56 9.67 9.57
CA PRO A 84 -7.28 10.16 9.10
C PRO A 84 -6.15 9.70 10.03
N VAL A 85 -4.93 9.65 9.50
CA VAL A 85 -3.73 9.43 10.31
C VAL A 85 -3.66 10.50 11.41
N ARG A 86 -3.36 10.10 12.65
CA ARG A 86 -3.43 11.02 13.80
C ARG A 86 -2.08 11.66 14.07
N ASP A 87 -2.10 12.73 14.87
CA ASP A 87 -0.89 13.37 15.42
C ASP A 87 0.12 13.88 14.37
N VAL A 88 -0.36 14.12 13.15
CA VAL A 88 0.45 14.72 12.09
C VAL A 88 0.27 16.23 12.12
N PRO A 89 1.32 17.01 12.46
CA PRO A 89 1.21 18.46 12.54
C PRO A 89 1.08 19.08 11.16
N TYR A 90 0.46 20.26 11.10
CA TYR A 90 0.50 21.08 9.90
C TYR A 90 1.90 21.69 9.73
N ASP A 91 2.53 21.47 8.57
CA ASP A 91 3.82 22.09 8.20
C ASP A 91 3.66 22.93 6.93
N VAL A 92 4.09 24.18 6.98
CA VAL A 92 4.02 25.11 5.85
C VAL A 92 4.98 24.74 4.70
N ARG A 93 6.01 23.94 4.99
CA ARG A 93 7.10 23.58 4.07
C ARG A 93 6.87 22.24 3.37
N THR A 94 6.03 21.37 3.92
CA THR A 94 5.81 20.01 3.40
C THR A 94 4.33 19.63 3.47
N SER A 95 3.89 18.76 2.56
CA SER A 95 2.51 18.27 2.51
C SER A 95 2.32 17.03 3.38
N ARG A 96 1.06 16.75 3.75
CA ARG A 96 0.69 15.68 4.67
C ARG A 96 1.13 14.29 4.21
N PHE A 97 0.94 13.95 2.92
CA PHE A 97 1.39 12.67 2.36
C PHE A 97 2.92 12.50 2.38
N VAL A 98 3.69 13.60 2.27
CA VAL A 98 5.15 13.57 2.43
C VAL A 98 5.55 13.32 3.88
N GLN A 99 4.84 13.91 4.84
CA GLN A 99 5.07 13.67 6.27
C GLN A 99 4.83 12.20 6.62
N PHE A 100 3.74 11.60 6.12
CA PHE A 100 3.48 10.17 6.33
C PHE A 100 4.65 9.29 5.87
N ALA A 101 5.18 9.57 4.68
CA ALA A 101 6.30 8.83 4.11
C ALA A 101 7.58 8.97 4.94
N LEU A 102 7.87 10.17 5.48
CA LEU A 102 9.03 10.38 6.35
C LEU A 102 8.92 9.58 7.66
N HIS A 103 7.74 9.58 8.29
CA HIS A 103 7.52 8.83 9.53
C HIS A 103 7.58 7.32 9.29
N ALA A 104 6.86 6.81 8.27
CA ALA A 104 6.88 5.40 7.92
C ALA A 104 8.27 4.92 7.46
N ALA A 105 9.04 5.74 6.75
CA ALA A 105 10.40 5.37 6.34
C ALA A 105 11.35 5.24 7.53
N ARG A 106 11.26 6.13 8.52
CA ARG A 106 12.07 6.04 9.75
C ARG A 106 11.77 4.75 10.52
N GLU A 107 10.48 4.46 10.72
CA GLU A 107 10.05 3.22 11.35
C GLU A 107 10.57 1.99 10.60
N ALA A 108 10.44 1.96 9.26
CA ALA A 108 10.90 0.84 8.44
C ALA A 108 12.43 0.65 8.50
N ILE A 109 13.20 1.74 8.51
CA ILE A 109 14.66 1.73 8.63
C ILE A 109 15.09 1.17 9.98
N GLU A 110 14.44 1.63 11.06
CA GLU A 110 14.68 1.13 12.41
C GLU A 110 14.36 -0.36 12.50
N ALA A 111 13.19 -0.80 12.00
CA ALA A 111 12.79 -2.21 11.97
C ALA A 111 13.76 -3.10 11.17
N SER A 112 14.42 -2.54 10.15
CA SER A 112 15.41 -3.27 9.33
C SER A 112 16.84 -3.26 9.86
N ASN A 113 17.11 -2.58 10.99
CA ASN A 113 18.46 -2.33 11.49
C ASN A 113 19.40 -1.66 10.46
N LEU A 114 18.88 -0.77 9.61
CA LEU A 114 19.64 -0.15 8.52
C LEU A 114 20.31 1.19 8.95
N SER A 115 19.95 1.73 10.11
CA SER A 115 20.44 3.04 10.58
C SER A 115 21.96 3.15 10.62
N ASP A 116 22.64 2.12 11.12
CA ASP A 116 24.11 2.12 11.23
C ASP A 116 24.77 1.93 9.86
N HIS A 117 24.19 1.09 9.00
CA HIS A 117 24.65 0.88 7.63
C HIS A 117 24.65 2.18 6.81
N LEU A 118 23.68 3.06 7.08
CA LEU A 118 23.55 4.38 6.46
C LEU A 118 24.21 5.50 7.27
N GLY A 119 24.82 5.21 8.42
CA GLY A 119 25.45 6.18 9.30
C GLY A 119 24.50 7.27 9.80
N LEU A 120 23.22 6.94 10.04
CA LEU A 120 22.20 7.92 10.46
C LEU A 120 22.38 8.38 11.91
N ASN A 121 23.08 7.59 12.73
CA ASN A 121 23.31 7.85 14.14
C ASN A 121 24.66 8.54 14.43
N SER A 122 25.53 8.70 13.42
CA SER A 122 26.86 9.27 13.61
C SER A 122 26.84 10.79 13.55
N GLN A 123 27.55 11.44 14.49
CA GLN A 123 27.83 12.88 14.46
C GLN A 123 29.24 13.18 13.90
N GLU A 124 30.01 12.15 13.56
CA GLU A 124 31.35 12.27 13.00
C GLU A 124 31.31 12.37 11.47
N ASP A 125 32.47 12.62 10.86
CA ASP A 125 32.63 12.60 9.41
C ASP A 125 32.20 11.24 8.84
N ILE A 126 31.44 11.27 7.75
CA ILE A 126 30.90 10.08 7.10
C ILE A 126 32.05 9.33 6.40
N SER A 127 32.21 8.03 6.70
CA SER A 127 33.23 7.19 6.05
C SER A 127 32.91 6.93 4.57
N ASP A 128 33.93 6.58 3.79
CA ASP A 128 33.76 6.20 2.37
C ASP A 128 32.81 5.02 2.19
N ASP A 129 32.81 4.06 3.13
CA ASP A 129 31.89 2.91 3.11
C ASP A 129 30.44 3.33 3.29
N VAL A 130 30.15 4.25 4.22
CA VAL A 130 28.79 4.78 4.42
C VAL A 130 28.34 5.58 3.20
N LEU A 131 29.24 6.37 2.61
CA LEU A 131 28.94 7.09 1.37
C LEU A 131 28.62 6.11 0.24
N TYR A 132 29.40 5.05 0.09
CA TYR A 132 29.15 3.99 -0.88
C TYR A 132 27.77 3.33 -0.62
N ASN A 133 27.46 2.95 0.61
CA ASN A 133 26.17 2.37 0.98
C ASN A 133 25.00 3.28 0.56
N ARG A 134 25.12 4.60 0.80
CA ARG A 134 24.11 5.59 0.37
C ARG A 134 23.96 5.67 -1.15
N THR A 135 25.00 5.40 -1.95
CA THR A 135 24.89 5.28 -3.42
C THR A 135 24.23 3.98 -3.87
N ARG A 136 24.22 2.96 -3.01
CA ARG A 136 23.59 1.66 -3.24
C ARG A 136 22.21 1.54 -2.59
N THR A 137 21.74 2.58 -1.92
CA THR A 137 20.40 2.68 -1.34
C THR A 137 19.56 3.68 -2.13
N GLY A 138 18.43 3.23 -2.65
CA GLY A 138 17.48 4.07 -3.38
C GLY A 138 16.11 4.20 -2.71
N THR A 139 15.25 5.02 -3.29
CA THR A 139 13.86 5.23 -2.90
C THR A 139 12.92 5.00 -4.07
N CYS A 140 11.82 4.30 -3.83
CA CYS A 140 10.71 4.16 -4.78
C CYS A 140 9.39 4.33 -4.03
N ILE A 141 8.92 5.56 -3.87
CA ILE A 141 7.71 5.85 -3.09
C ILE A 141 6.67 6.49 -4.01
N ALA A 142 5.55 5.80 -4.17
CA ALA A 142 4.45 6.21 -5.02
C ALA A 142 3.45 7.16 -4.33
N SER A 143 2.73 7.91 -5.16
CA SER A 143 1.51 8.62 -4.80
C SER A 143 0.52 8.47 -5.95
N GLY A 144 -0.74 8.16 -5.65
CA GLY A 144 -1.79 7.99 -6.65
C GLY A 144 -2.26 9.35 -7.17
N MET A 145 -2.35 10.33 -6.29
CA MET A 145 -2.69 11.71 -6.61
C MET A 145 -1.69 12.70 -6.00
N SER A 146 -1.81 13.95 -6.43
CA SER A 146 -1.16 15.10 -5.82
C SER A 146 -1.96 15.60 -4.61
N SER A 147 -1.38 16.48 -3.80
CA SER A 147 -2.11 17.17 -2.72
C SER A 147 -3.07 18.22 -3.28
N ILE A 148 -4.32 17.81 -3.53
CA ILE A 148 -5.40 18.68 -4.03
C ILE A 148 -5.67 19.84 -3.06
N ARG A 149 -5.65 19.56 -1.74
CA ARG A 149 -5.78 20.57 -0.68
C ARG A 149 -4.78 21.72 -0.83
N GLU A 150 -3.52 21.43 -1.16
CA GLU A 150 -2.49 22.46 -1.35
C GLU A 150 -2.75 23.30 -2.60
N VAL A 151 -3.22 22.68 -3.68
CA VAL A 151 -3.61 23.39 -4.92
C VAL A 151 -4.75 24.37 -4.64
N VAL A 152 -5.83 23.89 -4.01
CA VAL A 152 -7.01 24.72 -3.71
C VAL A 152 -6.66 25.85 -2.75
N SER A 153 -5.93 25.57 -1.67
CA SER A 153 -5.56 26.61 -0.70
C SER A 153 -4.65 27.68 -1.31
N ASN A 154 -3.73 27.34 -2.22
CA ASN A 154 -2.91 28.34 -2.89
C ASN A 154 -3.69 29.12 -3.96
N GLN A 155 -4.69 28.52 -4.61
CA GLN A 155 -5.64 29.24 -5.47
C GLN A 155 -6.43 30.28 -4.66
N ASP A 156 -7.00 29.89 -3.52
CA ASP A 156 -7.74 30.78 -2.63
C ASP A 156 -6.88 31.95 -2.12
N ILE A 157 -5.61 31.69 -1.77
CA ILE A 157 -4.66 32.73 -1.38
C ILE A 157 -4.40 33.70 -2.54
N MET A 158 -4.18 33.17 -3.75
CA MET A 158 -3.89 33.99 -4.93
C MET A 158 -5.06 34.92 -5.25
N GLU A 159 -6.30 34.41 -5.23
CA GLU A 159 -7.52 35.17 -5.48
C GLU A 159 -7.81 36.18 -4.37
N SER A 160 -7.84 35.74 -3.11
CA SER A 160 -8.21 36.60 -1.97
C SER A 160 -7.20 37.71 -1.70
N LYS A 161 -5.91 37.47 -1.97
CA LYS A 161 -4.85 38.47 -1.80
C LYS A 161 -4.52 39.23 -3.09
N ASN A 162 -5.09 38.80 -4.22
CA ASN A 162 -4.78 39.32 -5.56
C ASN A 162 -3.27 39.47 -5.79
N SER A 163 -2.48 38.45 -5.40
CA SER A 163 -1.02 38.55 -5.42
C SER A 163 -0.32 37.20 -5.50
N ILE A 164 0.48 36.99 -6.54
CA ILE A 164 1.34 35.81 -6.69
C ILE A 164 2.43 35.73 -5.61
N ARG A 165 2.83 36.87 -5.03
CA ARG A 165 3.88 36.93 -4.00
C ARG A 165 3.46 36.31 -2.67
N ARG A 166 2.19 35.97 -2.51
CA ARG A 166 1.64 35.30 -1.33
C ARG A 166 1.64 33.78 -1.43
N ILE A 167 1.88 33.22 -2.62
CA ILE A 167 2.04 31.78 -2.81
C ILE A 167 3.39 31.36 -2.20
N SER A 168 3.37 30.28 -1.42
CA SER A 168 4.59 29.77 -0.77
C SER A 168 5.61 29.30 -1.81
N PRO A 169 6.92 29.60 -1.64
CA PRO A 169 7.98 28.98 -2.46
C PRO A 169 7.99 27.44 -2.37
N HIS A 170 7.40 26.88 -1.32
CA HIS A 170 7.27 25.43 -1.14
C HIS A 170 6.08 24.83 -1.90
N PHE A 171 5.23 25.64 -2.54
CA PHE A 171 4.01 25.16 -3.20
C PHE A 171 4.29 24.02 -4.19
N VAL A 172 5.20 24.24 -5.16
CA VAL A 172 5.52 23.23 -6.17
C VAL A 172 6.10 21.96 -5.52
N PRO A 173 7.14 22.04 -4.66
CA PRO A 173 7.62 20.86 -3.92
C PRO A 173 6.55 20.11 -3.13
N LYS A 174 5.51 20.80 -2.62
CA LYS A 174 4.43 20.17 -1.83
C LYS A 174 3.42 19.38 -2.66
N ILE A 175 3.29 19.66 -3.97
CA ILE A 175 2.26 19.06 -4.83
C ILE A 175 2.81 18.00 -5.80
N LEU A 176 4.12 17.89 -5.97
CA LEU A 176 4.67 16.90 -6.89
C LEU A 176 4.44 15.47 -6.37
N CYS A 177 3.95 14.56 -7.21
CA CYS A 177 3.72 13.16 -6.83
C CYS A 177 5.02 12.45 -6.40
N ASN A 178 6.19 12.88 -6.90
CA ASN A 178 7.48 12.34 -6.49
C ASN A 178 8.05 12.95 -5.19
N ALA A 179 7.40 13.96 -4.62
CA ALA A 179 7.87 14.63 -3.41
C ALA A 179 8.13 13.67 -2.24
N PRO A 180 7.32 12.62 -1.96
CA PRO A 180 7.61 11.69 -0.87
C PRO A 180 8.92 10.94 -1.06
N SER A 181 9.12 10.33 -2.23
CA SER A 181 10.35 9.60 -2.57
C SER A 181 11.58 10.51 -2.48
N SER A 182 11.49 11.67 -3.12
CA SER A 182 12.58 12.63 -3.13
C SER A 182 12.86 13.21 -1.74
N ARG A 183 11.84 13.42 -0.91
CA ARG A 183 12.02 13.95 0.43
C ARG A 183 12.65 12.93 1.38
N VAL A 184 12.30 11.66 1.28
CA VAL A 184 12.95 10.58 2.04
C VAL A 184 14.41 10.43 1.62
N SER A 185 14.70 10.43 0.30
CA SER A 185 16.08 10.42 -0.22
C SER A 185 16.89 11.63 0.27
N LEU A 186 16.29 12.82 0.31
CA LEU A 186 16.95 14.03 0.84
C LEU A 186 17.20 13.97 2.35
N ASP A 187 16.24 13.51 3.14
CA ASP A 187 16.37 13.40 4.62
C ASP A 187 17.51 12.45 4.99
N LEU A 188 17.66 11.36 4.22
CA LEU A 188 18.61 10.27 4.47
C LEU A 188 19.90 10.38 3.64
N HIS A 189 20.02 11.42 2.81
CA HIS A 189 21.16 11.65 1.91
C HIS A 189 21.48 10.45 1.01
N LEU A 190 20.44 9.87 0.41
CA LEU A 190 20.54 8.70 -0.46
C LEU A 190 20.83 9.12 -1.90
N HIS A 191 21.73 8.39 -2.55
CA HIS A 191 22.25 8.68 -3.89
C HIS A 191 21.96 7.55 -4.90
N GLY A 192 21.26 6.49 -4.50
CA GLY A 192 20.78 5.45 -5.40
C GLY A 192 19.57 5.87 -6.23
N PRO A 193 18.88 4.92 -6.88
CA PRO A 193 17.68 5.20 -7.68
C PRO A 193 16.62 5.97 -6.90
N ASN A 194 16.04 7.02 -7.47
CA ASN A 194 14.99 7.83 -6.87
C ASN A 194 13.80 7.90 -7.82
N LEU A 195 12.80 7.07 -7.57
CA LEU A 195 11.65 6.83 -8.44
C LEU A 195 10.34 7.11 -7.68
N ALA A 196 9.29 7.44 -8.41
CA ALA A 196 7.95 7.65 -7.85
C ALA A 196 6.87 7.38 -8.89
N PRO A 197 6.45 6.12 -9.07
CA PRO A 197 5.37 5.80 -10.00
C PRO A 197 4.05 6.40 -9.49
N SER A 198 3.22 6.89 -10.42
CA SER A 198 1.88 7.40 -10.14
C SER A 198 0.89 6.71 -11.08
N THR A 199 0.24 5.68 -10.56
CA THR A 199 -0.60 4.74 -11.32
C THR A 199 -1.88 4.42 -10.55
N ALA A 200 -2.53 5.48 -10.05
CA ALA A 200 -3.75 5.39 -9.25
C ALA A 200 -3.61 4.36 -8.11
N CYS A 201 -4.60 3.48 -7.93
CA CYS A 201 -4.67 2.53 -6.82
C CYS A 201 -3.58 1.43 -6.87
N ALA A 202 -2.92 1.22 -8.01
CA ALA A 202 -1.83 0.26 -8.16
C ALA A 202 -0.46 0.84 -7.79
N ALA A 203 -0.37 2.14 -7.48
CA ALA A 203 0.90 2.85 -7.40
C ALA A 203 1.87 2.29 -6.35
N GLY A 204 1.40 2.01 -5.13
CA GLY A 204 2.23 1.41 -4.08
C GLY A 204 2.75 0.02 -4.43
N ALA A 205 1.93 -0.81 -5.08
CA ALA A 205 2.36 -2.14 -5.54
C ALA A 205 3.38 -2.05 -6.69
N HIS A 206 3.16 -1.14 -7.65
CA HIS A 206 4.17 -0.86 -8.69
C HIS A 206 5.48 -0.34 -8.09
N ALA A 207 5.43 0.53 -7.08
CA ALA A 207 6.63 1.05 -6.45
C ALA A 207 7.48 -0.05 -5.82
N ILE A 208 6.85 -0.98 -5.09
CA ILE A 208 7.50 -2.17 -4.54
C ILE A 208 8.05 -3.07 -5.66
N GLY A 209 7.27 -3.31 -6.71
CA GLY A 209 7.68 -4.14 -7.84
C GLY A 209 8.83 -3.56 -8.67
N GLU A 210 8.86 -2.24 -8.90
CA GLU A 210 9.98 -1.57 -9.57
C GLU A 210 11.22 -1.51 -8.68
N ALA A 211 11.06 -1.31 -7.36
CA ALA A 211 12.17 -1.41 -6.41
C ALA A 211 12.78 -2.82 -6.37
N PHE A 212 11.92 -3.85 -6.36
CA PHE A 212 12.32 -5.23 -6.53
C PHE A 212 13.16 -5.42 -7.79
N ARG A 213 12.71 -4.90 -8.94
CA ARG A 213 13.48 -4.97 -10.19
C ARG A 213 14.81 -4.22 -10.09
N SER A 214 14.84 -3.00 -9.57
CA SER A 214 16.11 -2.24 -9.39
C SER A 214 17.15 -3.07 -8.62
N ILE A 215 16.73 -3.80 -7.59
CA ILE A 215 17.62 -4.73 -6.88
C ILE A 215 17.95 -5.95 -7.76
N GLN A 216 16.99 -6.60 -8.40
CA GLN A 216 17.27 -7.74 -9.29
C GLN A 216 18.29 -7.44 -10.39
N TYR A 217 18.27 -6.22 -10.94
CA TYR A 217 19.09 -5.79 -12.08
C TYR A 217 20.48 -5.24 -11.70
N GLY A 218 20.77 -5.01 -10.42
CA GLY A 218 22.07 -4.46 -10.02
C GLY A 218 22.08 -2.98 -9.67
N ASP A 219 20.98 -2.26 -9.83
CA ASP A 219 20.95 -0.79 -9.72
C ASP A 219 21.09 -0.31 -8.27
N ALA A 220 20.58 -1.09 -7.31
CA ALA A 220 20.64 -0.82 -5.87
C ALA A 220 20.78 -2.11 -5.07
N ASP A 221 21.34 -2.06 -3.88
CA ASP A 221 21.36 -3.20 -2.95
C ASP A 221 20.22 -3.09 -1.92
N VAL A 222 19.80 -1.85 -1.62
CA VAL A 222 18.66 -1.55 -0.76
C VAL A 222 17.71 -0.60 -1.46
N MET A 223 16.40 -0.84 -1.33
CA MET A 223 15.37 0.09 -1.79
C MET A 223 14.35 0.35 -0.67
N ILE A 224 14.14 1.64 -0.36
CA ILE A 224 13.05 2.11 0.49
C ILE A 224 11.82 2.30 -0.40
N ALA A 225 10.90 1.34 -0.37
CA ALA A 225 9.82 1.23 -1.34
C ALA A 225 8.43 1.28 -0.70
N GLY A 226 7.45 1.86 -1.37
CA GLY A 226 6.08 1.87 -0.86
C GLY A 226 5.18 2.91 -1.51
N GLY A 227 4.18 3.36 -0.77
CA GLY A 227 3.20 4.33 -1.25
C GLY A 227 2.63 5.19 -0.14
N THR A 228 2.23 6.40 -0.48
CA THR A 228 1.60 7.36 0.43
C THR A 228 0.44 8.08 -0.28
N GLU A 229 -0.58 8.47 0.48
CA GLU A 229 -1.69 9.30 -0.01
C GLU A 229 -2.26 10.11 1.15
N ALA A 230 -2.63 11.37 0.90
CA ALA A 230 -3.37 12.24 1.82
C ALA A 230 -4.49 12.96 1.07
N CYS A 231 -5.57 12.23 0.81
CA CYS A 231 -6.64 12.61 -0.11
C CYS A 231 -7.98 12.93 0.58
N ILE A 232 -8.01 12.97 1.91
CA ILE A 232 -9.21 13.33 2.67
C ILE A 232 -9.39 14.86 2.65
N ASP A 233 -9.96 15.36 1.56
CA ASP A 233 -10.42 16.73 1.39
C ASP A 233 -11.74 16.77 0.60
N PRO A 234 -12.56 17.83 0.77
CA PRO A 234 -13.89 17.89 0.13
C PRO A 234 -13.86 17.84 -1.39
N LEU A 235 -12.83 18.38 -2.06
CA LEU A 235 -12.80 18.41 -3.52
C LEU A 235 -12.48 17.01 -4.08
N SER A 236 -11.49 16.33 -3.48
CA SER A 236 -11.19 14.94 -3.78
C SER A 236 -12.43 14.05 -3.57
N MET A 237 -13.07 14.17 -2.40
CA MET A 237 -14.29 13.42 -2.07
C MET A 237 -15.43 13.71 -3.06
N ALA A 238 -15.67 14.97 -3.41
CA ALA A 238 -16.67 15.35 -4.39
C ALA A 238 -16.39 14.73 -5.77
N GLY A 239 -15.12 14.73 -6.20
CA GLY A 239 -14.69 14.11 -7.46
C GLY A 239 -15.04 12.62 -7.54
N PHE A 240 -14.67 11.84 -6.52
CA PHE A 240 -14.98 10.41 -6.47
C PHE A 240 -16.47 10.10 -6.25
N CYS A 241 -17.20 10.95 -5.50
CA CYS A 241 -18.66 10.89 -5.42
C CYS A 241 -19.30 11.04 -6.81
N ARG A 242 -18.82 11.99 -7.62
CA ARG A 242 -19.32 12.21 -9.00
C ARG A 242 -19.01 11.07 -9.95
N LEU A 243 -17.92 10.33 -9.70
CA LEU A 243 -17.62 9.08 -10.39
C LEU A 243 -18.50 7.91 -9.94
N LYS A 244 -19.31 8.08 -8.88
CA LYS A 244 -20.08 7.01 -8.23
C LYS A 244 -19.19 5.87 -7.75
N ALA A 245 -17.97 6.21 -7.32
CA ALA A 245 -17.01 5.23 -6.83
C ALA A 245 -17.08 5.04 -5.31
N LEU A 246 -17.64 6.01 -4.59
CA LEU A 246 -17.75 6.00 -3.13
C LEU A 246 -19.07 5.37 -2.66
N SER A 247 -19.02 4.70 -1.51
CA SER A 247 -20.20 4.19 -0.81
C SER A 247 -21.08 5.34 -0.30
N THR A 248 -22.40 5.19 -0.42
CA THR A 248 -23.39 6.22 -0.06
C THR A 248 -24.59 5.69 0.74
N LYS A 249 -24.82 4.38 0.76
CA LYS A 249 -25.93 3.75 1.49
C LYS A 249 -25.75 3.74 3.00
N TYR A 250 -24.51 3.87 3.49
CA TYR A 250 -24.15 3.65 4.89
C TYR A 250 -23.70 4.93 5.61
N ASN A 251 -24.16 6.10 5.16
CA ASN A 251 -23.83 7.38 5.79
C ASN A 251 -24.27 7.45 7.26
N ASP A 252 -25.40 6.83 7.60
CA ASP A 252 -25.91 6.76 8.98
C ASP A 252 -25.22 5.67 9.84
N ASN A 253 -24.41 4.80 9.21
CA ASN A 253 -23.59 3.79 9.89
C ASN A 253 -22.22 3.62 9.21
N PRO A 254 -21.30 4.60 9.35
CA PRO A 254 -20.05 4.63 8.61
C PRO A 254 -19.20 3.36 8.77
N ILE A 255 -19.15 2.76 9.96
CA ILE A 255 -18.37 1.54 10.23
C ILE A 255 -18.79 0.37 9.34
N ALA A 256 -20.07 0.28 8.97
CA ALA A 256 -20.57 -0.80 8.14
C ALA A 256 -20.33 -0.58 6.64
N SER A 257 -19.78 0.55 6.23
CA SER A 257 -19.84 0.97 4.83
C SER A 257 -18.87 0.25 3.89
N SER A 258 -17.62 0.05 4.29
CA SER A 258 -16.64 -0.73 3.53
C SER A 258 -16.86 -2.20 3.83
N ARG A 259 -17.37 -2.94 2.84
CA ARG A 259 -17.81 -4.33 2.94
C ARG A 259 -17.39 -5.15 1.71
N PRO A 260 -16.08 -5.35 1.49
CA PRO A 260 -15.61 -6.07 0.31
C PRO A 260 -16.28 -7.45 0.17
N PHE A 261 -16.61 -7.80 -1.07
CA PHE A 261 -17.35 -9.02 -1.45
C PHE A 261 -18.80 -9.14 -0.96
N ASP A 262 -19.24 -8.32 -0.01
CA ASP A 262 -20.60 -8.38 0.53
C ASP A 262 -21.63 -8.04 -0.56
N LYS A 263 -22.77 -8.73 -0.57
CA LYS A 263 -23.83 -8.54 -1.57
C LYS A 263 -24.39 -7.12 -1.60
N ASP A 264 -24.34 -6.40 -0.48
CA ASP A 264 -24.92 -5.07 -0.34
C ASP A 264 -23.92 -3.93 -0.58
N ARG A 265 -22.66 -4.26 -0.92
CA ARG A 265 -21.61 -3.30 -1.25
C ARG A 265 -22.04 -2.31 -2.35
N ASP A 266 -21.66 -1.04 -2.22
CA ASP A 266 -22.13 0.02 -3.12
C ASP A 266 -21.03 1.01 -3.56
N GLY A 267 -19.78 0.80 -3.13
CA GLY A 267 -18.66 1.68 -3.41
C GLY A 267 -17.57 1.56 -2.35
N PHE A 268 -16.42 2.16 -2.62
CA PHE A 268 -15.32 2.16 -1.67
C PHE A 268 -15.44 3.30 -0.65
N VAL A 269 -14.70 3.18 0.45
CA VAL A 269 -14.54 4.25 1.45
C VAL A 269 -13.14 4.80 1.32
N MET A 270 -13.00 6.10 1.09
CA MET A 270 -11.68 6.71 0.90
C MET A 270 -10.92 6.75 2.23
N GLY A 271 -9.62 6.41 2.19
CA GLY A 271 -8.71 6.55 3.31
C GLY A 271 -7.42 7.26 2.91
N GLU A 272 -6.60 7.58 3.91
CA GLU A 272 -5.27 8.15 3.71
C GLU A 272 -4.24 7.41 4.57
N GLY A 273 -2.97 7.52 4.20
CA GLY A 273 -1.88 6.90 4.95
C GLY A 273 -0.68 6.57 4.08
N CYS A 274 0.23 5.79 4.65
CA CYS A 274 1.45 5.36 4.02
C CYS A 274 1.88 3.99 4.55
N ALA A 275 2.54 3.21 3.70
CA ALA A 275 3.36 2.10 4.11
C ALA A 275 4.68 2.11 3.34
N ILE A 276 5.76 1.81 4.04
CA ILE A 276 7.12 1.69 3.52
C ILE A 276 7.66 0.32 3.88
N ILE A 277 8.35 -0.29 2.92
CA ILE A 277 8.96 -1.61 2.99
C ILE A 277 10.42 -1.46 2.58
N ILE A 278 11.33 -1.99 3.40
CA ILE A 278 12.75 -2.08 3.08
C ILE A 278 12.96 -3.37 2.30
N LEU A 279 13.31 -3.22 1.03
CA LEU A 279 13.73 -4.32 0.17
C LEU A 279 15.25 -4.35 0.09
N GLU A 280 15.80 -5.55 0.08
CA GLU A 280 17.25 -5.73 0.15
C GLU A 280 17.70 -6.94 -0.64
N GLU A 281 18.88 -6.84 -1.25
CA GLU A 281 19.54 -7.98 -1.87
C GLU A 281 19.86 -9.04 -0.80
N LEU A 282 19.64 -10.33 -1.13
CA LEU A 282 19.72 -11.40 -0.13
C LEU A 282 21.10 -11.54 0.51
N ASP A 283 22.18 -11.59 -0.27
CA ASP A 283 23.53 -11.75 0.30
C ASP A 283 23.90 -10.54 1.15
N HIS A 284 23.59 -9.33 0.67
CA HIS A 284 23.76 -8.09 1.42
C HIS A 284 23.04 -8.10 2.77
N ALA A 285 21.76 -8.53 2.79
CA ALA A 285 20.98 -8.69 4.01
C ALA A 285 21.61 -9.71 4.98
N LEU A 286 22.09 -10.84 4.46
CA LEU A 286 22.74 -11.89 5.26
C LEU A 286 24.09 -11.41 5.84
N GLU A 287 24.91 -10.72 5.04
CA GLU A 287 26.22 -10.21 5.43
C GLU A 287 26.15 -9.23 6.60
N ARG A 288 25.14 -8.34 6.61
CA ARG A 288 24.94 -7.40 7.71
C ARG A 288 24.08 -7.94 8.86
N GLY A 289 23.61 -9.19 8.78
CA GLY A 289 22.76 -9.82 9.80
C GLY A 289 21.37 -9.20 9.93
N ALA A 290 20.78 -8.76 8.81
CA ALA A 290 19.44 -8.17 8.79
C ALA A 290 18.35 -9.17 9.20
N PRO A 291 17.27 -8.72 9.85
CA PRO A 291 16.07 -9.55 9.97
C PRO A 291 15.47 -9.79 8.57
N ILE A 292 15.03 -11.01 8.28
CA ILE A 292 14.39 -11.36 7.00
C ILE A 292 12.95 -11.81 7.30
N LEU A 293 11.98 -11.02 6.84
CA LEU A 293 10.56 -11.29 7.03
C LEU A 293 10.04 -12.28 5.98
N CYS A 294 10.39 -12.05 4.72
CA CYS A 294 10.05 -12.93 3.60
C CYS A 294 10.93 -12.61 2.37
N GLU A 295 10.74 -13.37 1.29
CA GLU A 295 11.26 -13.07 -0.04
C GLU A 295 10.13 -12.50 -0.92
N ILE A 296 10.41 -11.43 -1.67
CA ILE A 296 9.55 -11.03 -2.79
C ILE A 296 9.99 -11.85 -4.00
N SER A 297 9.17 -12.83 -4.37
CA SER A 297 9.53 -13.83 -5.38
C SER A 297 8.97 -13.51 -6.77
N GLY A 298 7.89 -12.72 -6.84
CA GLY A 298 7.24 -12.39 -8.11
C GLY A 298 6.61 -11.02 -8.14
N TYR A 299 6.61 -10.43 -9.34
CA TYR A 299 5.94 -9.17 -9.62
C TYR A 299 5.38 -9.23 -11.03
N GLY A 300 4.08 -9.02 -11.19
CA GLY A 300 3.40 -9.00 -12.48
C GLY A 300 2.64 -7.71 -12.70
N VAL A 301 2.61 -7.24 -13.95
CA VAL A 301 1.92 -6.01 -14.34
C VAL A 301 1.18 -6.19 -15.64
N SER A 302 0.09 -5.46 -15.81
CA SER A 302 -0.65 -5.44 -17.07
C SER A 302 -1.47 -4.15 -17.24
N GLY A 303 -2.01 -3.98 -18.45
CA GLY A 303 -3.06 -3.01 -18.73
C GLY A 303 -4.35 -3.69 -19.20
N ASP A 304 -5.50 -3.14 -18.85
CA ASP A 304 -6.81 -3.58 -19.35
C ASP A 304 -7.06 -3.10 -20.78
N ALA A 305 -6.67 -1.86 -21.08
CA ALA A 305 -7.00 -1.16 -22.32
C ALA A 305 -8.51 -1.14 -22.64
N TYR A 306 -9.34 -0.94 -21.60
CA TYR A 306 -10.80 -1.04 -21.68
C TYR A 306 -11.52 0.29 -21.43
N HIS A 307 -11.43 0.84 -20.20
CA HIS A 307 -12.09 2.09 -19.82
C HIS A 307 -11.24 2.87 -18.81
N VAL A 308 -11.44 4.19 -18.74
CA VAL A 308 -10.66 5.08 -17.86
C VAL A 308 -10.91 4.84 -16.37
N THR A 309 -12.08 4.30 -15.99
CA THR A 309 -12.43 4.03 -14.58
C THR A 309 -13.06 2.66 -14.34
N SER A 310 -13.56 2.00 -15.38
CA SER A 310 -14.24 0.71 -15.23
C SER A 310 -13.24 -0.40 -15.56
N PRO A 311 -13.16 -1.46 -14.74
CA PRO A 311 -12.32 -2.61 -15.06
C PRO A 311 -12.82 -3.33 -16.31
N ASP A 312 -11.93 -4.08 -16.97
CA ASP A 312 -12.32 -5.07 -17.98
C ASP A 312 -13.33 -6.06 -17.37
N PRO A 313 -14.57 -6.19 -17.90
CA PRO A 313 -15.61 -7.07 -17.36
C PRO A 313 -15.21 -8.56 -17.32
N ASP A 314 -14.27 -8.98 -18.16
CA ASP A 314 -13.74 -10.35 -18.15
C ASP A 314 -12.58 -10.52 -17.16
N GLY A 315 -12.00 -9.41 -16.66
CA GLY A 315 -10.87 -9.41 -15.73
C GLY A 315 -9.56 -9.86 -16.36
N LYS A 316 -9.39 -9.78 -17.68
CA LYS A 316 -8.21 -10.36 -18.36
C LYS A 316 -6.92 -9.63 -18.00
N GLY A 317 -6.97 -8.32 -17.74
CA GLY A 317 -5.80 -7.58 -17.28
C GLY A 317 -5.35 -8.03 -15.90
N ALA A 318 -6.25 -8.05 -14.91
CA ALA A 318 -5.99 -8.60 -13.59
C ALA A 318 -5.40 -10.02 -13.67
N GLU A 319 -6.02 -10.90 -14.47
CA GLU A 319 -5.54 -12.27 -14.68
C GLU A 319 -4.11 -12.32 -15.25
N ARG A 320 -3.79 -11.50 -16.25
CA ARG A 320 -2.43 -11.41 -16.82
C ARG A 320 -1.40 -10.94 -15.80
N ALA A 321 -1.75 -9.98 -14.93
CA ALA A 321 -0.86 -9.50 -13.88
C ALA A 321 -0.55 -10.61 -12.87
N MET A 322 -1.58 -11.33 -12.39
CA MET A 322 -1.42 -12.47 -11.50
C MET A 322 -0.60 -13.61 -12.13
N GLN A 323 -0.93 -13.99 -13.37
CA GLN A 323 -0.18 -15.02 -14.12
C GLN A 323 1.29 -14.66 -14.28
N MET A 324 1.60 -13.41 -14.65
CA MET A 324 2.97 -12.94 -14.79
C MET A 324 3.72 -12.98 -13.45
N ALA A 325 3.07 -12.59 -12.35
CA ALA A 325 3.67 -12.59 -11.03
C ALA A 325 4.01 -14.03 -10.58
N LEU A 326 3.06 -14.96 -10.73
CA LEU A 326 3.24 -16.39 -10.44
C LEU A 326 4.32 -17.03 -11.31
N GLN A 327 4.34 -16.74 -12.60
CA GLN A 327 5.35 -17.25 -13.53
C GLN A 327 6.76 -16.79 -13.14
N ARG A 328 6.91 -15.52 -12.74
CA ARG A 328 8.19 -14.95 -12.28
C ARG A 328 8.63 -15.55 -10.95
N ALA A 329 7.68 -15.75 -10.03
CA ALA A 329 7.91 -16.46 -8.76
C ALA A 329 8.16 -17.96 -8.94
N ARG A 330 7.78 -18.52 -10.10
CA ARG A 330 7.79 -19.97 -10.39
C ARG A 330 6.94 -20.75 -9.40
N VAL A 331 5.86 -20.12 -8.96
CA VAL A 331 4.86 -20.66 -8.06
C VAL A 331 3.71 -21.17 -8.93
N LYS A 332 3.29 -22.42 -8.71
CA LYS A 332 2.05 -22.93 -9.31
C LYS A 332 0.85 -22.32 -8.58
N PRO A 333 -0.27 -22.06 -9.27
CA PRO A 333 -1.46 -21.53 -8.62
C PRO A 333 -1.91 -22.29 -7.37
N SER A 334 -1.83 -23.63 -7.39
CA SER A 334 -2.18 -24.51 -6.28
C SER A 334 -1.26 -24.42 -5.05
N GLN A 335 -0.19 -23.62 -5.10
CA GLN A 335 0.73 -23.40 -3.99
C GLN A 335 0.45 -22.09 -3.26
N VAL A 336 -0.54 -21.31 -3.70
CA VAL A 336 -0.89 -20.04 -3.06
C VAL A 336 -1.79 -20.31 -1.87
N ASP A 337 -1.33 -19.92 -0.68
CA ASP A 337 -2.06 -20.15 0.57
C ASP A 337 -2.98 -18.97 0.91
N TYR A 338 -2.54 -17.75 0.61
CA TYR A 338 -3.24 -16.52 0.95
C TYR A 338 -3.24 -15.50 -0.19
N LEU A 339 -4.37 -14.83 -0.40
CA LEU A 339 -4.52 -13.68 -1.28
C LEU A 339 -5.10 -12.50 -0.51
N ASN A 340 -4.32 -11.43 -0.40
CA ASN A 340 -4.85 -10.11 -0.05
C ASN A 340 -5.39 -9.46 -1.31
N ALA A 341 -6.72 -9.32 -1.36
CA ALA A 341 -7.45 -8.89 -2.54
C ALA A 341 -7.45 -7.38 -2.71
N HIS A 342 -7.55 -6.94 -3.96
CA HIS A 342 -7.78 -5.54 -4.25
C HIS A 342 -9.19 -5.10 -3.80
N ALA A 343 -10.18 -6.00 -3.83
CA ALA A 343 -11.60 -5.79 -3.54
C ALA A 343 -11.89 -4.57 -2.66
N THR A 344 -12.48 -3.57 -3.31
CA THR A 344 -12.65 -2.22 -2.79
C THR A 344 -14.04 -1.97 -2.24
N SER A 345 -14.88 -3.01 -2.10
CA SER A 345 -16.30 -2.88 -1.79
C SER A 345 -17.10 -2.27 -2.96
N THR A 346 -16.62 -2.46 -4.19
CA THR A 346 -17.33 -2.03 -5.40
C THR A 346 -18.07 -3.21 -6.04
N PRO A 347 -19.30 -3.05 -6.56
CA PRO A 347 -20.06 -4.16 -7.12
C PRO A 347 -19.28 -4.92 -8.21
N MET A 348 -18.81 -4.18 -9.22
CA MET A 348 -18.15 -4.71 -10.40
C MET A 348 -16.71 -5.19 -10.12
N GLY A 349 -15.92 -4.40 -9.37
CA GLY A 349 -14.51 -4.72 -9.12
C GLY A 349 -14.33 -6.01 -8.33
N ASP A 350 -15.05 -6.13 -7.21
CA ASP A 350 -14.96 -7.30 -6.33
C ASP A 350 -15.45 -8.57 -7.06
N GLU A 351 -16.54 -8.50 -7.83
CA GLU A 351 -17.06 -9.65 -8.60
C GLU A 351 -16.07 -10.12 -9.67
N ILE A 352 -15.42 -9.18 -10.37
CA ILE A 352 -14.44 -9.50 -11.41
C ILE A 352 -13.20 -10.14 -10.79
N GLU A 353 -12.66 -9.57 -9.71
CA GLU A 353 -11.50 -10.13 -9.03
C GLU A 353 -11.78 -11.54 -8.51
N GLU A 354 -12.94 -11.75 -7.88
CA GLU A 354 -13.36 -13.06 -7.41
C GLU A 354 -13.42 -14.07 -8.57
N ARG A 355 -14.00 -13.68 -9.71
CA ARG A 355 -14.06 -14.54 -10.91
C ARG A 355 -12.66 -14.88 -11.46
N VAL A 356 -11.73 -13.92 -11.45
CA VAL A 356 -10.33 -14.14 -11.86
C VAL A 356 -9.65 -15.13 -10.92
N VAL A 357 -9.81 -14.95 -9.60
CA VAL A 357 -9.28 -15.88 -8.59
C VAL A 357 -9.84 -17.28 -8.79
N LYS A 358 -11.16 -17.42 -8.98
CA LYS A 358 -11.82 -18.72 -9.27
C LYS A 358 -11.21 -19.41 -10.49
N ARG A 359 -10.93 -18.66 -11.57
CA ARG A 359 -10.35 -19.23 -12.79
C ARG A 359 -8.87 -19.60 -12.67
N LEU A 360 -8.10 -18.82 -11.91
CA LEU A 360 -6.64 -18.93 -11.93
C LEU A 360 -6.09 -19.79 -10.78
N LEU A 361 -6.64 -19.66 -9.58
CA LEU A 361 -6.07 -20.25 -8.35
C LEU A 361 -6.83 -21.48 -7.86
N CYS A 362 -8.00 -21.75 -8.42
CA CYS A 362 -9.02 -22.60 -7.80
C CYS A 362 -9.48 -23.73 -8.74
N ASP A 363 -8.56 -24.65 -9.06
CA ASP A 363 -8.81 -25.75 -9.99
C ASP A 363 -9.50 -26.98 -9.37
N LYS A 364 -9.61 -27.07 -8.03
CA LYS A 364 -10.22 -28.24 -7.34
C LYS A 364 -10.92 -27.83 -6.05
N ALA A 365 -11.92 -28.62 -5.66
CA ALA A 365 -12.46 -28.59 -4.30
C ALA A 365 -11.38 -29.06 -3.32
N VAL A 366 -11.11 -28.24 -2.32
CA VAL A 366 -10.14 -28.49 -1.25
C VAL A 366 -10.85 -28.30 0.09
N ASP A 367 -10.43 -29.04 1.11
CA ASP A 367 -10.88 -28.76 2.48
C ASP A 367 -10.41 -27.38 2.93
N ARG A 368 -11.03 -26.84 3.98
CA ARG A 368 -10.75 -25.50 4.48
C ARG A 368 -9.27 -25.28 4.80
N GLU A 369 -8.56 -26.31 5.29
CA GLU A 369 -7.14 -26.19 5.64
C GLU A 369 -6.24 -26.09 4.41
N SER A 370 -6.53 -26.80 3.33
CA SER A 370 -5.76 -26.77 2.09
C SER A 370 -6.24 -25.71 1.08
N ALA A 371 -7.38 -25.08 1.33
CA ALA A 371 -7.93 -24.03 0.49
C ALA A 371 -7.09 -22.74 0.50
N LEU A 372 -7.11 -22.04 -0.63
CA LEU A 372 -6.72 -20.64 -0.72
C LEU A 372 -7.57 -19.82 0.26
N HIS A 373 -6.94 -19.00 1.09
CA HIS A 373 -7.64 -18.01 1.91
C HIS A 373 -7.60 -16.66 1.21
N ILE A 374 -8.73 -15.96 1.19
CA ILE A 374 -8.84 -14.63 0.62
C ILE A 374 -9.42 -13.67 1.65
N SER A 375 -8.85 -12.47 1.72
CA SER A 375 -9.43 -11.37 2.49
C SER A 375 -9.22 -10.03 1.77
N SER A 376 -10.01 -9.02 2.15
CA SER A 376 -9.67 -7.63 1.85
C SER A 376 -9.61 -6.83 3.15
N THR A 377 -8.47 -6.19 3.37
CA THR A 377 -8.23 -5.35 4.56
C THR A 377 -8.85 -3.97 4.45
N LYS A 378 -9.40 -3.60 3.28
CA LYS A 378 -10.02 -2.29 3.02
C LYS A 378 -11.32 -2.08 3.79
N GLY A 379 -11.92 -3.16 4.31
CA GLY A 379 -13.02 -3.06 5.28
C GLY A 379 -12.61 -2.34 6.57
N ALA A 380 -11.35 -2.47 6.99
CA ALA A 380 -10.80 -1.82 8.18
C ALA A 380 -10.14 -0.47 7.84
N THR A 381 -9.28 -0.45 6.83
CA THR A 381 -8.44 0.72 6.51
C THR A 381 -9.12 1.73 5.61
N GLY A 382 -10.25 1.39 4.99
CA GLY A 382 -10.69 2.05 3.77
C GLY A 382 -9.68 1.84 2.63
N HIS A 383 -9.89 2.58 1.54
CA HIS A 383 -9.06 2.54 0.36
C HIS A 383 -8.09 3.72 0.33
N LEU A 384 -6.82 3.47 0.61
CA LEU A 384 -5.74 4.46 0.67
C LEU A 384 -5.20 4.88 -0.71
N LEU A 385 -5.98 4.66 -1.78
CA LEU A 385 -5.61 4.98 -3.16
C LEU A 385 -4.17 4.54 -3.50
N GLY A 386 -3.25 5.47 -3.78
CA GLY A 386 -1.86 5.16 -4.14
C GLY A 386 -1.05 4.44 -3.07
N ALA A 387 -1.43 4.52 -1.79
CA ALA A 387 -0.77 3.79 -0.71
C ALA A 387 -1.36 2.39 -0.45
N ALA A 388 -2.53 2.07 -1.02
CA ALA A 388 -3.26 0.84 -0.74
C ALA A 388 -2.41 -0.42 -1.00
N GLY A 389 -1.85 -0.52 -2.21
CA GLY A 389 -1.01 -1.67 -2.57
C GLY A 389 0.24 -1.83 -1.69
N ALA A 390 0.80 -0.74 -1.16
CA ALA A 390 1.93 -0.83 -0.24
C ALA A 390 1.52 -1.33 1.15
N LEU A 391 0.41 -0.80 1.69
CA LEU A 391 -0.10 -1.23 2.99
C LEU A 391 -0.60 -2.68 2.96
N GLU A 392 -1.27 -3.08 1.89
CA GLU A 392 -1.73 -4.45 1.68
C GLU A 392 -0.56 -5.42 1.52
N SER A 393 0.55 -5.00 0.88
CA SER A 393 1.80 -5.76 0.86
C SER A 393 2.37 -5.92 2.27
N ALA A 394 2.42 -4.86 3.07
CA ALA A 394 2.89 -4.93 4.46
C ALA A 394 2.05 -5.93 5.29
N PHE A 395 0.72 -5.91 5.15
CA PHE A 395 -0.15 -6.91 5.80
C PHE A 395 0.08 -8.33 5.27
N THR A 396 0.30 -8.49 3.97
CA THR A 396 0.56 -9.80 3.36
C THR A 396 1.87 -10.41 3.87
N ILE A 397 2.92 -9.58 3.97
CA ILE A 397 4.22 -9.98 4.53
C ILE A 397 4.08 -10.36 5.99
N ASN A 398 3.34 -9.59 6.78
CA ASN A 398 3.17 -9.90 8.19
C ASN A 398 2.26 -11.10 8.45
N ALA A 399 1.25 -11.33 7.60
CA ALA A 399 0.46 -12.56 7.62
C ALA A 399 1.34 -13.80 7.38
N LEU A 400 2.27 -13.74 6.41
CA LEU A 400 3.30 -14.77 6.21
C LEU A 400 4.19 -14.96 7.44
N ALA A 401 4.67 -13.87 8.04
CA ALA A 401 5.56 -13.93 9.20
C ALA A 401 4.88 -14.50 10.45
N THR A 402 3.59 -14.20 10.64
CA THR A 402 2.83 -14.53 11.85
C THR A 402 1.88 -15.72 11.70
N ASN A 403 1.71 -16.26 10.49
CA ASN A 403 0.73 -17.31 10.19
C ASN A 403 -0.72 -16.92 10.55
N LEU A 404 -1.05 -15.64 10.40
CA LEU A 404 -2.35 -15.10 10.77
C LEU A 404 -2.94 -14.31 9.60
N VAL A 405 -4.01 -14.84 9.02
CA VAL A 405 -4.73 -14.20 7.92
C VAL A 405 -5.72 -13.18 8.47
N PRO A 406 -5.67 -11.89 8.09
CA PRO A 406 -6.65 -10.91 8.53
C PRO A 406 -8.03 -11.22 7.95
N HIS A 407 -9.08 -10.80 8.65
CA HIS A 407 -10.46 -11.00 8.22
C HIS A 407 -10.97 -9.84 7.36
N THR A 408 -11.94 -10.14 6.51
CA THR A 408 -12.71 -9.16 5.74
C THR A 408 -13.83 -8.64 6.64
N ARG A 409 -13.76 -7.37 7.02
CA ARG A 409 -14.81 -6.74 7.82
C ARG A 409 -16.08 -6.52 7.00
N ASN A 410 -17.22 -6.60 7.70
CA ASN A 410 -18.56 -6.37 7.16
C ASN A 410 -18.97 -7.30 6.01
N LEU A 411 -18.32 -8.45 5.86
CA LEU A 411 -18.72 -9.48 4.90
C LEU A 411 -19.66 -10.48 5.58
N TYR A 412 -20.92 -10.52 5.15
CA TYR A 412 -21.92 -11.48 5.63
C TYR A 412 -22.19 -12.53 4.56
N LEU A 413 -21.91 -13.79 4.86
CA LEU A 413 -22.15 -14.92 3.97
C LEU A 413 -23.42 -15.66 4.39
N ASP A 414 -24.31 -15.94 3.43
CA ASP A 414 -25.55 -16.69 3.69
C ASP A 414 -25.25 -18.15 4.11
N ASP A 415 -24.19 -18.77 3.56
CA ASP A 415 -23.61 -20.03 4.04
C ASP A 415 -22.07 -19.97 3.95
N PRO A 416 -21.36 -19.68 5.06
CA PRO A 416 -19.89 -19.67 5.10
C PRO A 416 -19.25 -21.01 4.77
N ASN A 417 -20.01 -22.12 4.81
CA ASN A 417 -19.55 -23.47 4.50
C ASN A 417 -19.99 -23.94 3.11
N ALA A 418 -20.63 -23.08 2.31
CA ALA A 418 -20.89 -23.38 0.92
C ALA A 418 -19.56 -23.76 0.25
N GLN A 419 -19.54 -24.89 -0.47
CA GLN A 419 -18.32 -25.41 -1.10
C GLN A 419 -17.89 -24.48 -2.24
N GLU A 420 -17.18 -23.42 -1.88
CA GLU A 420 -16.38 -22.62 -2.80
C GLU A 420 -14.96 -23.20 -2.86
N ASN A 421 -14.28 -23.02 -4.00
CA ASN A 421 -12.92 -23.51 -4.20
C ASN A 421 -11.86 -22.66 -3.46
N PHE A 422 -12.27 -21.65 -2.68
CA PHE A 422 -11.45 -20.86 -1.77
C PHE A 422 -12.28 -20.45 -0.54
N HIS A 423 -11.62 -19.93 0.49
CA HIS A 423 -12.26 -19.52 1.74
C HIS A 423 -12.09 -18.02 2.02
N HIS A 424 -13.20 -17.28 2.09
CA HIS A 424 -13.21 -15.91 2.61
C HIS A 424 -12.97 -15.92 4.12
N VAL A 425 -11.95 -15.17 4.58
CA VAL A 425 -11.76 -14.98 6.02
C VAL A 425 -12.74 -13.92 6.51
N VAL A 426 -13.66 -14.30 7.39
CA VAL A 426 -14.75 -13.47 7.94
C VAL A 426 -14.79 -13.61 9.47
N ASP A 427 -15.51 -12.71 10.15
CA ASP A 427 -15.72 -12.65 11.60
C ASP A 427 -14.47 -12.38 12.46
N ALA A 428 -13.41 -13.15 12.28
CA ALA A 428 -12.16 -13.08 13.03
C ALA A 428 -10.97 -13.52 12.16
N PRO A 429 -9.74 -13.10 12.50
CA PRO A 429 -8.54 -13.59 11.82
C PRO A 429 -8.43 -15.12 11.88
N PHE A 430 -7.73 -15.70 10.91
CA PHE A 430 -7.58 -17.15 10.79
C PHE A 430 -6.12 -17.58 10.88
N GLU A 431 -5.82 -18.48 11.81
CA GLU A 431 -4.48 -19.06 11.96
C GLU A 431 -4.26 -20.15 10.90
N LYS A 432 -3.22 -19.97 10.07
CA LYS A 432 -2.82 -20.95 9.05
C LYS A 432 -1.35 -20.76 8.71
N GLN A 433 -0.64 -21.87 8.47
CA GLN A 433 0.68 -21.82 7.86
C GLN A 433 0.58 -21.23 6.44
N ILE A 434 1.25 -20.10 6.21
CA ILE A 434 1.29 -19.44 4.90
C ILE A 434 2.72 -19.54 4.36
N ASP A 435 2.92 -20.20 3.23
CA ASP A 435 4.24 -20.27 2.58
C ASP A 435 4.30 -19.39 1.34
N VAL A 436 3.18 -19.20 0.64
CA VAL A 436 3.07 -18.27 -0.48
C VAL A 436 1.82 -17.40 -0.37
N ALA A 437 2.00 -16.09 -0.53
CA ALA A 437 0.91 -15.14 -0.54
C ALA A 437 0.98 -14.17 -1.73
N ILE A 438 -0.20 -13.73 -2.18
CA ILE A 438 -0.36 -12.73 -3.24
C ILE A 438 -0.96 -11.46 -2.67
N ASN A 439 -0.48 -10.31 -3.12
CA ASN A 439 -1.16 -9.03 -2.99
C ASN A 439 -1.56 -8.51 -4.38
N ASN A 440 -2.84 -8.17 -4.56
CA ASN A 440 -3.38 -7.62 -5.79
C ASN A 440 -3.67 -6.12 -5.67
N SER A 441 -3.40 -5.36 -6.72
CA SER A 441 -3.77 -3.94 -6.80
C SER A 441 -4.17 -3.56 -8.23
N PHE A 442 -5.43 -3.19 -8.43
CA PHE A 442 -6.00 -2.90 -9.75
C PHE A 442 -6.54 -1.47 -9.78
N GLY A 443 -5.84 -0.57 -10.47
CA GLY A 443 -6.11 0.86 -10.46
C GLY A 443 -6.98 1.34 -11.62
N PHE A 444 -7.61 2.49 -11.42
CA PHE A 444 -8.22 3.28 -12.50
C PHE A 444 -7.24 3.50 -13.66
N GLY A 445 -7.78 3.60 -14.87
CA GLY A 445 -7.03 3.50 -16.12
C GLY A 445 -6.74 2.05 -16.54
N GLY A 446 -7.17 1.06 -15.74
CA GLY A 446 -6.96 -0.35 -16.00
C GLY A 446 -5.50 -0.75 -15.83
N THR A 447 -4.82 -0.21 -14.81
CA THR A 447 -3.41 -0.48 -14.52
C THR A 447 -3.32 -1.48 -13.38
N ASN A 448 -2.72 -2.65 -13.64
CA ASN A 448 -2.82 -3.79 -12.74
C ASN A 448 -1.44 -4.23 -12.25
N ALA A 449 -1.33 -4.52 -10.96
CA ALA A 449 -0.15 -5.09 -10.33
C ALA A 449 -0.53 -6.29 -9.44
N SER A 450 0.31 -7.31 -9.45
CA SER A 450 0.27 -8.42 -8.49
C SER A 450 1.68 -8.71 -7.99
N LEU A 451 1.81 -8.87 -6.67
CA LEU A 451 3.08 -9.20 -6.00
C LEU A 451 2.94 -10.57 -5.34
N VAL A 452 3.98 -11.40 -5.47
CA VAL A 452 4.08 -12.71 -4.81
C VAL A 452 5.16 -12.63 -3.75
N PHE A 453 4.79 -12.98 -2.53
CA PHE A 453 5.67 -13.10 -1.39
C PHE A 453 5.77 -14.56 -0.98
N SER A 454 6.97 -15.00 -0.62
CA SER A 454 7.26 -16.38 -0.25
C SER A 454 8.02 -16.43 1.06
N ARG A 455 7.69 -17.41 1.91
CA ARG A 455 8.40 -17.64 3.15
C ARG A 455 9.89 -17.88 2.87
N PHE A 456 10.74 -17.15 3.60
CA PHE A 456 12.17 -17.37 3.55
C PHE A 456 12.55 -18.56 4.45
N ASN A 457 13.22 -19.57 3.90
CA ASN A 457 13.69 -20.73 4.66
C ASN A 457 15.22 -20.70 4.73
N SER A 458 15.77 -20.33 5.90
CA SER A 458 17.21 -20.24 6.13
C SER A 458 17.94 -21.58 6.00
N LYS A 459 17.24 -22.73 6.07
CA LYS A 459 17.81 -24.07 5.87
C LYS A 459 18.07 -24.42 4.40
N SER A 460 17.70 -23.54 3.47
CA SER A 460 17.92 -23.71 2.02
C SER A 460 19.17 -23.00 1.49
N LEU A 461 19.88 -22.27 2.37
CA LEU A 461 21.24 -21.78 2.18
C LEU A 461 22.22 -22.86 2.62
#